data_AF-A0AAN5BWU8-F1
#
_entry.id   AF-A0AAN5BWU8-F1
#
_cell.length_a   1.000
_cell.length_b   1.000
_cell.length_c   1.000
_cell.angle_alpha   90.00
_cell.angle_beta   90.00
_cell.angle_gamma   90.00
#
_symmetry.space_group_name_H-M   'P 1'
#
loop_
_entity.id
_entity.type
_entity.pdbx_description
1 polymer ?
#
loop_
_entity_poly.entity_id
_entity_poly.type
_entity_poly.pdbx_seq_one_letter_code
_entity_poly.pdbx_strand_id
1 'polypeptide(L)'
;MITDIVPIVMAGIIGIYGLVVSVLIANDLAQTVPLYTGFIQLGAGLAVGLAGLAAGFAIGIVGDAGVRGTAQQPRLYVGMILILIFAEVLGEFLPLECIS
;
A
#
# COMPACT_ATOMS: atom_id res chain seq x y z
N MET A 1 -9.20 -9.36 20.61
CA MET A 1 -7.88 -8.78 20.99
C MET A 1 -6.80 -9.15 19.98
N ILE A 2 -6.50 -10.43 19.70
CA ILE A 2 -5.48 -10.79 18.68
C ILE A 2 -6.00 -10.61 17.24
N THR A 3 -7.30 -10.80 17.01
CA THR A 3 -7.94 -10.61 15.68
C THR A 3 -7.91 -9.17 15.19
N ASP A 4 -7.82 -8.20 16.12
CA ASP A 4 -7.88 -6.76 15.83
C ASP A 4 -6.53 -6.21 15.36
N ILE A 5 -5.46 -7.02 15.44
CA ILE A 5 -4.10 -6.67 15.02
C ILE A 5 -3.90 -6.82 13.50
N VAL A 6 -4.75 -7.62 12.83
CA VAL A 6 -4.59 -7.93 11.40
C VAL A 6 -4.61 -6.68 10.51
N PRO A 7 -5.54 -5.71 10.67
CA PRO A 7 -5.54 -4.50 9.86
C PRO A 7 -4.27 -3.65 10.05
N ILE A 8 -3.70 -3.64 11.25
CA ILE A 8 -2.47 -2.92 11.58
C ILE A 8 -1.28 -3.55 10.85
N VAL A 9 -1.19 -4.88 10.85
CA VAL A 9 -0.11 -5.59 10.14
C VAL A 9 -0.22 -5.38 8.63
N MET A 10 -1.43 -5.41 8.07
CA MET A 10 -1.64 -5.15 6.64
C MET A 10 -1.27 -3.73 6.23
N ALA A 11 -1.60 -2.72 7.06
CA ALA A 11 -1.14 -1.35 6.83
C ALA A 11 0.40 -1.23 6.90
N GLY A 12 1.06 -2.03 7.73
CA GLY A 12 2.52 -2.04 7.85
C GLY A 12 3.24 -2.55 6.60
N ILE A 13 2.66 -3.54 5.90
CA ILE A 13 3.29 -4.14 4.71
C ILE A 13 3.36 -3.12 3.55
N ILE A 14 2.35 -2.25 3.39
CA ILE A 14 2.35 -1.17 2.38
C ILE A 14 3.54 -0.22 2.57
N GLY A 15 3.89 0.10 3.82
CA GLY A 15 5.06 0.92 4.13
C GLY A 15 6.37 0.26 3.72
N ILE A 16 6.46 -1.06 3.82
CA ILE A 16 7.64 -1.83 3.40
C ILE A 16 7.78 -1.80 1.87
N TYR A 17 6.67 -1.92 1.11
CA TYR A 17 6.71 -1.82 -0.35
C TYR A 17 7.25 -0.46 -0.82
N GLY A 18 6.77 0.65 -0.24
CA GLY A 18 7.29 2.00 -0.54
C GLY A 18 8.78 2.17 -0.20
N LEU A 19 9.23 1.56 0.90
CA LEU A 19 10.64 1.57 1.29
C LEU A 19 11.52 0.78 0.31
N VAL A 20 11.08 -0.40 -0.12
CA VAL A 20 11.82 -1.22 -1.11
C VAL A 20 11.95 -0.47 -2.43
N VAL A 21 10.88 0.17 -2.93
CA VAL A 21 10.92 0.96 -4.17
C VAL A 21 11.87 2.16 -4.04
N SER A 22 11.87 2.83 -2.88
CA SER A 22 12.81 3.93 -2.62
C SER A 22 14.27 3.47 -2.64
N VAL A 23 14.57 2.29 -2.09
CA VAL A 23 15.92 1.72 -2.08
C VAL A 23 16.36 1.29 -3.48
N LEU A 24 15.46 0.73 -4.30
CA LEU A 24 15.76 0.37 -5.69
C LEU A 24 16.11 1.61 -6.52
N ILE A 25 15.30 2.67 -6.45
CA ILE A 25 15.56 3.93 -7.16
C ILE A 25 16.88 4.56 -6.69
N ALA A 26 17.17 4.51 -5.38
CA ALA A 26 18.41 5.04 -4.83
C ALA A 26 19.66 4.26 -5.28
N ASN A 27 19.53 2.95 -5.56
CA ASN A 27 20.64 2.11 -6.02
C ASN A 27 20.98 2.36 -7.50
N ASP A 28 19.95 2.62 -8.33
CA ASP A 28 20.10 2.91 -9.77
C ASP A 28 20.53 4.36 -10.07
N LEU A 29 20.73 5.20 -9.04
CA LEU A 29 21.12 6.60 -9.22
C LEU A 29 22.62 6.72 -9.56
N ALA A 30 22.94 7.03 -10.83
CA ALA A 30 24.30 7.30 -11.29
C ALA A 30 24.56 8.79 -11.55
N GLN A 31 25.82 9.21 -11.59
CA GLN A 31 26.21 10.61 -11.77
C GLN A 31 25.92 11.17 -13.17
N THR A 32 25.65 10.30 -14.15
CA THR A 32 25.37 10.62 -15.56
C THR A 32 24.07 9.95 -16.03
N VAL A 33 22.96 10.19 -15.34
CA VAL A 33 21.63 9.81 -15.84
C VAL A 33 21.09 10.84 -16.85
N PRO A 34 20.51 10.40 -17.97
CA PRO A 34 19.68 11.26 -18.82
C PRO A 34 18.54 11.89 -18.01
N LEU A 35 18.20 13.17 -18.27
CA LEU A 35 17.08 13.85 -17.60
C LEU A 35 15.76 13.09 -17.75
N TYR A 36 15.55 12.43 -18.89
CA TYR A 36 14.37 11.60 -19.15
C TYR A 36 14.22 10.46 -18.13
N THR A 37 15.29 9.71 -17.86
CA THR A 37 15.32 8.64 -16.86
C THR A 37 15.08 9.16 -15.44
N GLY A 38 15.61 10.34 -15.10
CA GLY A 38 15.36 10.96 -13.79
C GLY A 38 13.89 11.33 -13.57
N PHE A 39 13.20 11.86 -14.60
CA PHE A 39 11.77 12.13 -14.52
C PHE A 39 10.91 10.87 -14.45
N ILE A 40 11.31 9.79 -15.12
CA ILE A 40 10.64 8.49 -14.99
C ILE A 40 10.77 7.94 -13.58
N GLN A 41 11.97 7.95 -13.00
CA GLN A 41 12.19 7.48 -11.63
C GLN A 41 11.43 8.32 -10.59
N LEU A 42 11.36 9.64 -10.78
CA LEU A 42 10.54 10.52 -9.95
C LEU A 42 9.04 10.18 -10.08
N GLY A 43 8.56 9.98 -11.30
CA GLY A 43 7.16 9.61 -11.58
C GLY A 43 6.78 8.25 -11.00
N ALA A 44 7.65 7.25 -11.16
CA ALA A 44 7.49 5.92 -10.59
C ALA A 44 7.41 5.95 -9.05
N GLY A 45 8.35 6.64 -8.40
CA GLY A 45 8.35 6.78 -6.94
C GLY A 45 7.11 7.51 -6.42
N LEU A 46 6.66 8.55 -7.12
CA LEU A 46 5.50 9.35 -6.72
C LEU A 46 4.18 8.61 -6.96
N ALA A 47 4.06 7.83 -8.04
CA ALA A 47 2.91 6.98 -8.31
C ALA A 47 2.73 5.90 -7.24
N VAL A 48 3.79 5.16 -6.91
CA VAL A 48 3.77 4.14 -5.84
C VAL A 48 3.47 4.77 -4.48
N GLY A 49 4.11 5.90 -4.15
CA GLY A 49 3.90 6.58 -2.88
C GLY A 49 2.48 7.10 -2.67
N LEU A 50 1.89 7.74 -3.69
CA LEU A 50 0.51 8.23 -3.61
C LEU A 50 -0.52 7.09 -3.61
N ALA A 51 -0.29 6.05 -4.39
CA ALA A 51 -1.17 4.88 -4.42
C ALA A 51 -1.16 4.13 -3.07
N GLY A 52 0.04 3.93 -2.49
CA GLY A 52 0.20 3.34 -1.15
C GLY A 52 -0.44 4.19 -0.04
N LEU A 53 -0.37 5.52 -0.14
CA LEU A 53 -1.04 6.42 0.80
C LEU A 53 -2.56 6.30 0.71
N ALA A 54 -3.12 6.28 -0.50
CA ALA A 54 -4.56 6.12 -0.71
C ALA A 54 -5.06 4.75 -0.21
N ALA A 55 -4.33 3.67 -0.51
CA ALA A 55 -4.64 2.32 -0.06
C ALA A 55 -4.57 2.22 1.48
N GLY A 56 -3.51 2.76 2.09
CA GLY A 56 -3.36 2.80 3.55
C GLY A 56 -4.48 3.59 4.25
N PHE A 57 -4.96 4.69 3.64
CA PHE A 57 -6.10 5.44 4.15
C PHE A 57 -7.40 4.62 4.11
N ALA A 58 -7.66 3.93 3.00
CA ALA A 58 -8.83 3.07 2.85
C ALA A 58 -8.80 1.91 3.87
N ILE A 59 -7.64 1.28 4.06
CA ILE A 59 -7.41 0.21 5.04
C ILE A 59 -7.63 0.70 6.47
N GLY A 60 -7.16 1.91 6.80
CA GLY A 60 -7.38 2.50 8.13
C GLY A 60 -8.87 2.72 8.45
N ILE A 61 -9.63 3.25 7.48
CA ILE A 61 -11.07 3.52 7.65
C ILE A 61 -11.86 2.20 7.73
N VAL A 62 -11.59 1.26 6.82
CA VAL A 62 -12.23 -0.07 6.82
C VAL A 62 -11.83 -0.85 8.08
N GLY A 63 -10.60 -0.70 8.54
CA GLY A 63 -10.09 -1.31 9.76
C GLY A 63 -10.85 -0.84 11.01
N ASP A 64 -11.01 0.48 11.23
CA ASP A 64 -11.76 1.02 12.39
C ASP A 64 -13.24 0.61 12.35
N ALA A 65 -13.90 0.70 11.18
CA ALA A 65 -15.27 0.24 11.03
C ALA A 65 -15.41 -1.29 11.22
N GLY A 66 -14.42 -2.04 10.71
CA GLY A 66 -14.39 -3.49 10.74
C GLY A 66 -14.19 -4.06 12.13
N VAL A 67 -13.29 -3.50 12.95
CA VAL A 67 -13.11 -3.96 14.35
C VAL A 67 -14.35 -3.67 15.19
N ARG A 68 -15.02 -2.52 14.98
CA ARG A 68 -16.28 -2.19 15.67
C ARG A 68 -17.43 -3.12 15.25
N GLY A 69 -17.53 -3.46 13.97
CA GLY A 69 -18.53 -4.41 13.46
C GLY A 69 -18.27 -5.85 13.91
N THR A 70 -17.00 -6.26 13.97
CA THR A 70 -16.60 -7.61 14.41
C THR A 70 -16.82 -7.81 15.91
N ALA A 71 -16.72 -6.74 16.72
CA ALA A 71 -17.06 -6.76 18.15
C ALA A 71 -18.55 -7.06 18.41
N GLN A 72 -19.45 -6.67 17.49
CA GLN A 72 -20.89 -6.96 17.56
C GLN A 72 -21.21 -8.35 17.00
N GLN A 73 -20.58 -8.74 15.88
CA GLN A 73 -20.76 -10.03 15.23
C GLN A 73 -19.43 -10.63 14.76
N PRO A 74 -18.93 -11.71 15.39
CA PRO A 74 -17.63 -12.29 15.03
C PRO A 74 -17.59 -12.93 13.63
N ARG A 75 -18.75 -13.16 13.00
CA ARG A 75 -18.85 -13.67 11.62
C ARG A 75 -18.44 -12.64 10.56
N LEU A 76 -18.42 -11.34 10.88
CA LEU A 76 -18.01 -10.29 9.94
C LEU A 76 -16.50 -10.23 9.70
N TYR A 77 -15.71 -10.93 10.52
CA TYR A 77 -14.24 -10.91 10.45
C TYR A 77 -13.70 -11.30 9.06
N VAL A 78 -14.28 -12.33 8.43
CA VAL A 78 -13.86 -12.80 7.10
C VAL A 78 -14.20 -11.76 6.02
N GLY A 79 -15.33 -11.06 6.15
CA GLY A 79 -15.73 -10.00 5.22
C GLY A 79 -14.78 -8.80 5.29
N MET A 80 -14.37 -8.40 6.49
CA MET A 80 -13.37 -7.34 6.69
C MET A 80 -12.05 -7.69 6.01
N ILE A 81 -11.55 -8.92 6.18
CA ILE A 81 -10.29 -9.37 5.55
C ILE A 81 -10.39 -9.34 4.02
N LEU A 82 -11.51 -9.80 3.45
CA LEU A 82 -11.72 -9.76 2.00
C LEU A 82 -11.68 -8.33 1.45
N ILE A 83 -12.32 -7.37 2.13
CA ILE A 83 -12.32 -5.96 1.72
C ILE A 83 -10.90 -5.37 1.79
N LEU A 84 -10.15 -5.71 2.84
CA LEU A 84 -8.76 -5.26 3.02
C LEU A 84 -7.85 -5.76 1.88
N ILE A 85 -7.98 -7.03 1.48
CA ILE A 85 -7.20 -7.60 0.37
C ILE A 85 -7.53 -6.92 -0.96
N PHE A 86 -8.82 -6.68 -1.26
CA PHE A 86 -9.19 -5.99 -2.50
C PHE A 86 -8.71 -4.53 -2.53
N ALA A 87 -8.74 -3.84 -1.39
CA ALA A 87 -8.23 -2.48 -1.29
C ALA A 87 -6.72 -2.40 -1.57
N GLU A 88 -5.95 -3.37 -1.06
CA GLU A 88 -4.51 -3.48 -1.30
C GLU A 88 -4.21 -3.75 -2.78
N VAL A 89 -4.85 -4.76 -3.37
CA VAL A 89 -4.60 -5.14 -4.79
C VAL A 89 -4.96 -3.99 -5.74
N LEU A 90 -6.05 -3.26 -5.51
CA LEU A 90 -6.41 -2.09 -6.32
C LEU A 90 -5.38 -0.95 -6.21
N GLY A 91 -4.83 -0.74 -5.01
CA GLY A 91 -3.82 0.27 -4.75
C GLY A 91 -2.45 -0.06 -5.37
N GLU A 92 -2.06 -1.33 -5.40
CA GLU A 92 -0.76 -1.77 -5.91
C GLU A 92 -0.78 -2.07 -7.42
N PHE A 93 -1.90 -2.55 -7.97
CA PHE A 93 -2.02 -2.89 -9.39
C PHE A 93 -1.89 -1.66 -10.30
N LEU A 94 -2.50 -0.54 -9.92
CA LEU A 94 -2.50 0.70 -10.71
C LEU A 94 -1.10 1.35 -10.88
N PRO A 95 -0.24 1.46 -9.84
CA PRO A 95 1.11 2.02 -10.01
C PRO A 95 2.11 1.08 -10.68
N LEU A 96 1.89 -0.25 -10.66
CA LEU A 96 2.80 -1.20 -11.32
C LEU A 96 2.83 -1.03 -12.85
N GLU A 97 1.70 -0.66 -13.45
CA GLU A 97 1.59 -0.38 -14.89
C GLU A 97 2.38 0.87 -15.30
N CYS A 98 2.69 1.77 -14.36
CA CYS A 98 3.46 2.98 -14.63
C CYS A 98 4.98 2.75 -14.58
N ILE A 99 5.41 1.57 -14.10
CA ILE A 99 6.82 1.17 -13.93
C ILE A 99 7.31 0.23 -15.06
N SER A 100 6.43 -0.48 -15.76
CA SER A 100 6.76 -1.25 -16.99
C SER A 100 6.67 -0.39 -18.25
#